data_AF-A0A918ZPH8-F1
#
_entry.id   AF-A0A918ZPH8-F1
#
_cell.length_a   1.000
_cell.length_b   1.000
_cell.length_c   1.000
_cell.angle_alpha   90.00
_cell.angle_beta   90.00
_cell.angle_gamma   90.00
#
_symmetry.space_group_name_H-M   'P 1'
#
loop_
_entity.id
_entity.type
_entity.pdbx_description
1 polymer ?
#
loop_
_entity_poly.entity_id
_entity_poly.type
_entity_poly.pdbx_seq_one_letter_code
_entity_poly.pdbx_strand_id
1 'polypeptide(L)'
;MTLHPMVPEWLGPAEWDEAEDATGVTAPTPAELAAADPAARAALVEEYLRHEVAGILRTDPERVDPASPLTVVGIGSRTGVELQRRVHGAIGVELDLRTVLGAASITGLAAHTAESVAGVITASAARG
;
A
#
# COMPACT_ATOMS: atom_id res chain seq x y z
N MET A 1 -31.28 -11.76 -36.52
CA MET A 1 -31.23 -10.31 -36.25
C MET A 1 -31.02 -10.16 -34.76
N THR A 2 -29.76 -10.19 -34.31
CA THR A 2 -29.40 -10.30 -32.90
C THR A 2 -29.37 -8.91 -32.29
N LEU A 3 -30.20 -8.67 -31.27
CA LEU A 3 -30.19 -7.45 -30.46
C LEU A 3 -28.83 -7.31 -29.74
N HIS A 4 -28.19 -6.15 -29.91
CA HIS A 4 -27.05 -5.70 -29.12
C HIS A 4 -27.57 -5.02 -27.83
N PRO A 5 -27.07 -5.35 -26.63
CA PRO A 5 -27.47 -4.66 -25.40
C PRO A 5 -26.92 -3.23 -25.38
N MET A 6 -27.75 -2.28 -24.94
CA MET A 6 -27.39 -0.88 -24.72
C MET A 6 -26.35 -0.77 -23.60
N VAL A 7 -25.11 -0.45 -23.97
CA VAL A 7 -24.09 0.01 -23.02
C VAL A 7 -24.28 1.52 -22.85
N PRO A 8 -24.47 2.04 -21.63
CA PRO A 8 -24.58 3.47 -21.40
C PRO A 8 -23.28 4.19 -21.76
N GLU A 9 -23.43 5.38 -22.34
CA GLU A 9 -22.40 6.32 -22.83
C GLU A 9 -21.45 6.91 -21.76
N TRP A 10 -21.37 6.33 -20.57
CA TRP A 10 -20.43 6.71 -19.50
C TRP A 10 -19.21 5.79 -19.36
N LEU A 11 -19.08 4.79 -20.24
CA LEU A 11 -17.87 3.97 -20.37
C LEU A 11 -17.35 4.10 -21.79
N GLY A 12 -16.48 5.10 -21.99
CA GLY A 12 -15.55 5.09 -23.11
C GLY A 12 -14.62 3.85 -23.04
N PRO A 13 -14.03 3.43 -24.16
CA PRO A 13 -13.14 2.27 -24.18
C PRO A 13 -11.87 2.59 -23.38
N ALA A 14 -11.76 1.98 -22.19
CA ALA A 14 -10.47 1.64 -21.58
C ALA A 14 -9.37 2.72 -21.60
N GLU A 15 -9.61 3.88 -20.99
CA GLU A 15 -8.53 4.77 -20.52
C GLU A 15 -8.27 4.56 -19.02
N TRP A 16 -8.32 3.31 -18.55
CA TRP A 16 -7.75 2.92 -17.26
C TRP A 16 -6.30 2.44 -17.42
N ASP A 17 -5.64 2.83 -18.51
CA ASP A 17 -4.26 2.45 -18.86
C ASP A 17 -3.22 3.55 -18.49
N GLU A 18 -3.64 4.69 -17.92
CA GLU A 18 -2.72 5.80 -17.58
C GLU A 18 -2.94 6.38 -16.16
N ALA A 19 -3.27 5.51 -15.21
CA ALA A 19 -3.03 5.78 -13.78
C ALA A 19 -2.02 4.80 -13.18
N GLU A 20 -1.25 4.12 -14.03
CA GLU A 20 -0.11 3.33 -13.62
C GLU A 20 1.04 4.33 -13.31
N ASP A 21 1.58 4.31 -12.09
CA ASP A 21 2.73 5.10 -11.62
C ASP A 21 2.54 6.59 -11.20
N ALA A 22 1.37 7.01 -10.71
CA ALA A 22 1.25 8.36 -10.14
C ALA A 22 2.02 8.57 -8.80
N THR A 23 2.55 7.52 -8.16
CA THR A 23 3.31 7.63 -6.90
C THR A 23 4.83 7.60 -7.07
N GLY A 24 5.35 7.27 -8.27
CA GLY A 24 6.78 7.22 -8.59
C GLY A 24 7.64 6.35 -7.66
N VAL A 25 7.02 5.59 -6.75
CA VAL A 25 7.69 4.77 -5.75
C VAL A 25 7.69 3.33 -6.21
N THR A 26 8.87 2.75 -6.37
CA THR A 26 8.98 1.31 -6.59
C THR A 26 8.77 0.60 -5.26
N ALA A 27 7.82 -0.32 -5.23
CA ALA A 27 7.61 -1.17 -4.07
C ALA A 27 8.87 -1.97 -3.73
N PRO A 28 9.23 -2.12 -2.45
CA PRO A 28 10.38 -2.92 -2.06
C PRO A 28 10.11 -4.39 -2.41
N THR A 29 11.06 -5.03 -3.08
CA THR A 29 10.92 -6.43 -3.50
C THR A 29 11.02 -7.37 -2.29
N PRO A 30 10.42 -8.58 -2.37
CA PRO A 30 10.57 -9.58 -1.32
C PRO A 30 12.03 -9.93 -1.01
N ALA A 31 12.91 -9.90 -2.01
CA ALA A 31 14.34 -10.16 -1.84
C ALA A 31 15.04 -9.03 -1.07
N GLU A 32 14.73 -7.77 -1.37
CA GLU A 32 15.26 -6.61 -0.62
C GLU A 32 14.79 -6.64 0.83
N LEU A 33 13.50 -6.90 1.06
CA LEU A 33 12.95 -7.03 2.40
C LEU A 33 13.61 -8.20 3.15
N ALA A 34 13.82 -9.36 2.52
CA ALA A 34 14.49 -10.50 3.13
C ALA A 34 15.95 -10.23 3.52
N ALA A 35 16.69 -9.52 2.66
CA ALA A 35 18.10 -9.20 2.87
C ALA A 35 18.30 -8.08 3.90
N ALA A 36 17.31 -7.20 4.08
CA ALA A 36 17.38 -6.09 5.03
C ALA A 36 17.26 -6.57 6.49
N ASP A 37 18.09 -6.02 7.36
CA ASP A 37 17.94 -6.13 8.81
C ASP A 37 16.60 -5.53 9.28
N PRO A 38 16.08 -5.90 10.47
CA PRO A 38 14.74 -5.49 10.92
C PRO A 38 14.49 -3.97 10.85
N ALA A 39 15.46 -3.14 11.24
CA ALA A 39 15.35 -1.70 11.18
C ALA A 39 15.33 -1.15 9.74
N ALA A 40 16.17 -1.69 8.86
CA ALA A 40 16.21 -1.29 7.45
C ALA A 40 14.94 -1.72 6.72
N ARG A 41 14.41 -2.90 7.03
CA ARG A 41 13.13 -3.39 6.50
C ARG A 41 11.97 -2.47 6.90
N ALA A 42 11.91 -2.07 8.17
CA ALA A 42 10.90 -1.13 8.63
C ALA A 42 11.00 0.21 7.89
N ALA A 43 12.19 0.74 7.68
CA ALA A 43 12.41 1.99 6.94
C ALA A 43 12.00 1.89 5.46
N LEU A 44 12.31 0.78 4.78
CA LEU A 44 11.87 0.53 3.40
C LEU A 44 10.35 0.50 3.28
N VAL A 45 9.68 -0.17 4.22
CA VAL A 45 8.22 -0.24 4.24
C VAL A 45 7.60 1.11 4.62
N GLU A 46 8.22 1.86 5.53
CA GLU A 46 7.76 3.19 5.93
C GLU A 46 7.79 4.18 4.77
N GLU A 47 8.90 4.22 4.03
CA GLU A 47 9.04 5.09 2.86
C GLU A 47 7.99 4.75 1.80
N TYR A 48 7.80 3.46 1.52
CA TYR A 48 6.76 2.99 0.61
C TYR A 48 5.36 3.41 1.06
N LEU A 49 5.00 3.16 2.33
CA LEU A 49 3.69 3.54 2.88
C LEU A 49 3.47 5.04 2.84
N ARG A 50 4.50 5.84 3.11
CA ARG A 50 4.44 7.30 3.05
C ARG A 50 4.11 7.78 1.64
N HIS A 51 4.79 7.24 0.63
CA HIS A 51 4.50 7.54 -0.77
C HIS A 51 3.10 7.11 -1.19
N GLU A 52 2.65 5.93 -0.76
CA GLU A 52 1.29 5.46 -1.07
C GLU A 52 0.22 6.34 -0.43
N VAL A 53 0.42 6.74 0.83
CA VAL A 53 -0.47 7.69 1.51
C VAL A 53 -0.49 9.03 0.78
N ALA A 54 0.67 9.56 0.37
CA ALA A 54 0.75 10.80 -0.40
C ALA A 54 0.02 10.69 -1.75
N GLY A 55 0.19 9.57 -2.46
CA GLY A 55 -0.50 9.28 -3.71
C GLY A 55 -2.00 9.26 -3.59
N ILE A 56 -2.51 8.53 -2.58
CA ILE A 56 -3.95 8.44 -2.29
C ILE A 56 -4.54 9.81 -1.94
N LEU A 57 -3.77 10.63 -1.21
CA LEU A 57 -4.19 11.98 -0.82
C LEU A 57 -3.89 13.06 -1.88
N ARG A 58 -3.18 12.70 -2.96
CA ARG A 58 -2.71 13.61 -4.02
C ARG A 58 -1.93 14.80 -3.46
N THR A 59 -1.01 14.50 -2.55
CA THR A 59 -0.07 15.45 -1.94
C THR A 59 1.36 14.96 -2.13
N ASP A 60 2.30 15.86 -1.90
CA ASP A 60 3.72 15.52 -1.84
C ASP A 60 4.02 14.61 -0.62
N PRO A 61 4.81 13.53 -0.78
CA PRO A 61 5.22 12.64 0.32
C PRO A 61 5.95 13.37 1.44
N GLU A 62 6.73 14.41 1.14
CA GLU A 62 7.44 15.19 2.16
C GLU A 62 6.48 15.91 3.13
N ARG A 63 5.25 16.19 2.68
CA ARG A 63 4.20 16.82 3.49
C ARG A 63 3.43 15.85 4.36
N VAL A 64 3.60 14.55 4.14
CA VAL A 64 3.02 13.51 4.98
C VAL A 64 3.92 13.31 6.19
N ASP A 65 3.41 13.62 7.38
CA ASP A 65 4.11 13.36 8.64
C ASP A 65 3.98 11.87 9.01
N PRO A 66 5.08 11.09 9.02
CA PRO A 66 5.01 9.67 9.31
C PRO A 66 4.68 9.38 10.78
N ALA A 67 4.87 10.35 11.69
CA ALA A 67 4.54 10.20 13.11
C ALA A 67 3.06 10.46 13.42
N SER A 68 2.29 11.00 12.47
CA SER A 68 0.88 11.35 12.66
C SER A 68 -0.05 10.15 12.43
N PRO A 69 -1.16 10.04 13.20
CA PRO A 69 -2.16 9.01 12.96
C PRO A 69 -2.72 9.09 11.54
N LEU A 70 -2.94 7.93 10.91
CA LEU A 70 -3.39 7.85 9.51
C LEU A 70 -4.71 8.60 9.27
N THR A 71 -5.63 8.56 10.25
CA THR A 71 -6.91 9.28 10.20
C THR A 71 -6.75 10.80 10.25
N VAL A 72 -5.72 11.30 10.95
CA VAL A 72 -5.39 12.73 11.02
C VAL A 72 -4.75 13.19 9.70
N VAL A 73 -3.91 12.35 9.09
CA VAL A 73 -3.30 12.61 7.77
C VAL A 73 -4.35 12.61 6.65
N GLY A 74 -5.49 11.94 6.84
CA GLY A 74 -6.63 11.96 5.92
C GLY A 74 -7.06 10.59 5.39
N ILE A 75 -6.46 9.51 5.88
CA ILE A 75 -6.87 8.14 5.54
C ILE A 75 -8.12 7.77 6.34
N GLY A 76 -9.27 7.79 5.67
CA GLY A 76 -10.55 7.25 6.15
C GLY A 76 -10.86 5.87 5.58
N SER A 77 -12.07 5.35 5.80
CA SER A 77 -12.43 3.97 5.42
C SER A 77 -12.23 3.65 3.93
N ARG A 78 -12.62 4.56 3.01
CA ARG A 78 -12.46 4.32 1.56
C ARG A 78 -11.00 4.28 1.13
N THR A 79 -10.23 5.28 1.54
CA THR A 79 -8.80 5.42 1.24
C THR A 79 -7.95 4.39 2.00
N GLY A 80 -8.42 3.92 3.16
CA GLY A 80 -7.79 2.86 3.93
C GLY A 80 -7.90 1.50 3.26
N VAL A 81 -9.05 1.19 2.63
CA VAL A 81 -9.17 -0.04 1.80
C VAL A 81 -8.32 0.07 0.54
N GLU A 82 -8.19 1.27 -0.03
CA GLU A 82 -7.25 1.48 -1.14
C GLU A 82 -5.80 1.21 -0.73
N LEU A 83 -5.35 1.78 0.39
CA LEU A 83 -4.01 1.52 0.93
C LEU A 83 -3.76 0.02 1.18
N GLN A 84 -4.74 -0.71 1.73
CA GLN A 84 -4.65 -2.15 1.92
C GLN A 84 -4.41 -2.90 0.61
N ARG A 85 -5.17 -2.59 -0.43
CA ARG A 85 -5.02 -3.24 -1.75
C ARG A 85 -3.63 -3.00 -2.34
N ARG A 86 -3.12 -1.77 -2.24
CA ARG A 86 -1.81 -1.41 -2.77
C ARG A 86 -0.67 -2.06 -1.98
N VAL A 87 -0.77 -2.12 -0.66
CA VAL A 87 0.20 -2.83 0.18
C VAL A 87 0.17 -4.33 -0.08
N HIS A 88 -1.01 -4.94 -0.15
CA HIS A 88 -1.14 -6.36 -0.44
C HIS A 88 -0.60 -6.72 -1.83
N GLY A 89 -0.93 -5.94 -2.86
CA GLY A 89 -0.45 -6.18 -4.22
C GLY A 89 1.06 -6.05 -4.36
N ALA A 90 1.68 -5.14 -3.61
CA ALA A 90 3.11 -4.87 -3.69
C ALA A 90 3.97 -5.75 -2.77
N ILE A 91 3.56 -5.92 -1.51
CA ILE A 91 4.36 -6.53 -0.45
C ILE A 91 3.84 -7.93 -0.10
N GLY A 92 2.61 -8.28 -0.50
CA GLY A 92 2.01 -9.58 -0.20
C GLY A 92 1.48 -9.72 1.22
N VAL A 93 1.44 -8.62 2.00
CA VAL A 93 0.87 -8.61 3.37
C VAL A 93 -0.54 -8.07 3.34
N GLU A 94 -1.47 -8.81 3.92
CA GLU A 94 -2.83 -8.33 4.19
C GLU A 94 -2.85 -7.48 5.46
N LEU A 95 -3.22 -6.21 5.32
CA LEU A 95 -3.48 -5.31 6.43
C LEU A 95 -4.97 -5.27 6.72
N ASP A 96 -5.38 -5.46 7.97
CA ASP A 96 -6.78 -5.27 8.36
C ASP A 96 -7.15 -3.78 8.38
N LEU A 97 -8.35 -3.43 7.93
CA LEU A 97 -8.82 -2.04 7.91
C LEU A 97 -8.81 -1.40 9.31
N ARG A 98 -9.12 -2.13 10.38
CA ARG A 98 -9.05 -1.58 11.74
C ARG A 98 -7.62 -1.30 12.15
N THR A 99 -6.66 -2.14 11.72
CA THR A 99 -5.23 -1.89 11.95
C THR A 99 -4.80 -0.60 11.25
N VAL A 100 -5.21 -0.40 10.00
CA VAL A 100 -4.89 0.83 9.25
C VAL A 100 -5.52 2.08 9.89
N LEU A 101 -6.81 2.03 10.22
CA LEU A 101 -7.52 3.18 10.79
C LEU A 101 -7.16 3.43 12.27
N GLY A 102 -6.71 2.40 12.98
CA GLY A 102 -6.27 2.46 14.37
C GLY A 102 -4.77 2.71 14.53
N ALA A 103 -4.00 2.74 13.44
CA ALA A 103 -2.56 2.97 13.49
C ALA A 103 -2.26 4.40 13.99
N ALA A 104 -1.49 4.47 15.06
CA ALA A 104 -1.09 5.72 15.69
C ALA A 104 -0.12 6.54 14.83
N SER A 105 0.55 5.90 13.86
CA SER A 105 1.50 6.53 12.94
C SER A 105 1.76 5.65 11.71
N ILE A 106 2.27 6.24 10.64
CA ILE A 106 2.77 5.50 9.46
C ILE A 106 3.97 4.64 9.86
N THR A 107 4.89 5.19 10.66
CA THR A 107 6.05 4.45 11.19
C THR A 107 5.61 3.21 11.97
N GLY A 108 4.57 3.31 12.80
CA GLY A 108 4.04 2.18 13.56
C GLY A 108 3.39 1.12 12.67
N LEU A 109 2.63 1.56 11.66
CA LEU A 109 2.05 0.65 10.66
C LEU A 109 3.15 -0.05 9.83
N ALA A 110 4.22 0.67 9.50
CA ALA A 110 5.37 0.15 8.78
C ALA A 110 6.11 -0.93 9.55
N ALA A 111 6.36 -0.70 10.85
CA ALA A 111 6.98 -1.69 11.73
C ALA A 111 6.14 -2.98 11.79
N HIS A 112 4.83 -2.87 12.03
CA HIS A 112 3.92 -4.02 12.03
C HIS A 112 3.94 -4.79 10.70
N THR A 113 3.95 -4.05 9.58
CA THR A 113 3.99 -4.64 8.23
C THR A 113 5.33 -5.35 7.99
N ALA A 114 6.46 -4.75 8.37
CA ALA A 114 7.79 -5.33 8.24
C ALA A 114 7.96 -6.61 9.08
N GLU A 115 7.39 -6.66 10.29
CA GLU A 115 7.32 -7.87 11.11
C GLU A 115 6.49 -8.97 10.44
N SER A 116 5.35 -8.62 9.86
CA SER A 116 4.48 -9.56 9.12
C SER A 116 5.22 -10.16 7.91
N VAL A 117 5.93 -9.33 7.14
CA VAL A 117 6.79 -9.76 6.03
C VAL A 117 7.86 -10.73 6.52
N ALA A 118 8.53 -10.42 7.64
CA ALA A 118 9.55 -11.29 8.24
C ALA A 118 9.02 -12.70 8.52
N GLY A 119 7.81 -12.77 9.08
CA GLY A 119 7.14 -14.03 9.39
C GLY A 119 6.84 -14.85 8.14
N VAL A 120 6.34 -14.22 7.08
CA VAL A 120 6.03 -14.88 5.79
C VAL A 120 7.31 -15.44 5.14
N ILE A 121 8.39 -14.64 5.10
CA ILE A 121 9.68 -15.07 4.53
C ILE A 121 10.24 -16.27 5.30
N THR A 122 10.23 -16.21 6.63
CA THR A 122 10.74 -17.29 7.49
C THR A 122 9.95 -18.58 7.31
N ALA A 123 8.61 -18.50 7.22
CA ALA A 123 7.75 -19.66 6.99
C ALA A 123 7.91 -20.27 5.58
N SER A 124 8.32 -19.46 4.59
CA SER A 124 8.67 -19.97 3.25
C SER A 124 10.01 -20.71 3.28
N ALA A 125 11.02 -20.17 3.99
CA ALA A 125 12.34 -20.79 4.10
C ALA A 125 12.32 -22.14 4.83
N ALA A 126 11.43 -22.33 5.81
CA ALA A 126 11.29 -23.59 6.55
C ALA A 126 10.61 -24.72 5.74
N ARG A 127 10.03 -24.42 4.56
CA ARG A 127 9.32 -25.39 3.71
C ARG A 127 10.11 -25.86 2.48
N GLY A 128 11.31 -25.34 2.26
CA GLY A 128 12.24 -25.75 1.19
C GLY A 128 13.38 -26.60 1.72
#